data_AF-A0A368FX85-F1
#
_entry.id   AF-A0A368FX85-F1
#
_cell.length_a   1.000
_cell.length_b   1.000
_cell.length_c   1.000
_cell.angle_alpha   90.00
_cell.angle_beta   90.00
_cell.angle_gamma   90.00
#
_symmetry.space_group_name_H-M   'P 1'
#
loop_
_entity.id
_entity.type
_entity.pdbx_description
1 polymer ?
#
loop_
_entity_poly.entity_id
_entity_poly.type
_entity_poly.pdbx_seq_one_letter_code
_entity_poly.pdbx_strand_id
1 'polypeptide(L)'
;MASSTLLLLLVCVLSVCNAALYRRKRATFACSNTGMSDAIRQVFLSYHNDARLRVAKGIEPNNVGNLNPAKNMYKLEWDCAMEKQAQDAIAACPSSLGSWQNMAQNLMRYTSTAGFSNPSIQINSTLNSWWGRAKQYGVTDPQNKYTNGNLYTFANMVFSETTKLGCAYKVCGNALTVTCLYNAIGYYTNGVMWQTGTACTKAADCTTYANSGCTAGLCTKGADVPETNNQCSANTGMTDSVRQTFLSMHNNFRSSVARGFEPDALGGNAPKAAKMLKMVYDCSVEASALKHAQKCVYQHSTSADRPGLGENLYMTSAVNYDKVRAATQASQMWWDELKQYGVGPSNNLTTALWNRPNTQIGHYSQMAWETSYRLGCAVAHCPTFTLGVCQYGPA
;
A
#
# COMPACT_ATOMS: atom_id res chain seq x y z
N MET A 1 19.05 70.71 -45.64
CA MET A 1 17.93 69.81 -45.31
C MET A 1 18.48 68.39 -45.21
N ALA A 2 18.82 67.94 -44.00
CA ALA A 2 19.23 66.56 -43.74
C ALA A 2 18.41 66.11 -42.53
N SER A 3 17.56 65.12 -42.74
CA SER A 3 16.58 64.66 -41.76
C SER A 3 17.14 63.48 -40.99
N SER A 4 17.21 63.64 -39.67
CA SER A 4 17.52 62.59 -38.71
C SER A 4 16.29 61.70 -38.54
N THR A 5 16.43 60.38 -38.74
CA THR A 5 15.41 59.44 -38.29
C THR A 5 16.04 58.25 -37.58
N LEU A 6 15.51 58.02 -36.39
CA LEU A 6 15.87 57.10 -35.33
C LEU A 6 15.63 55.64 -35.75
N LEU A 7 16.65 54.77 -35.65
CA LEU A 7 16.52 53.34 -35.91
C LEU A 7 16.22 52.61 -34.58
N LEU A 8 14.94 52.27 -34.34
CA LEU A 8 14.56 51.32 -33.28
C LEU A 8 14.82 49.88 -33.78
N LEU A 9 15.72 49.17 -33.12
CA LEU A 9 15.93 47.73 -33.27
C LEU A 9 14.78 46.96 -32.61
N LEU A 10 13.88 46.39 -33.41
CA LEU A 10 12.91 45.39 -32.98
C LEU A 10 13.49 44.00 -33.30
N VAL A 11 13.99 43.27 -32.30
CA VAL A 11 14.41 41.88 -32.47
C VAL A 11 13.18 40.99 -32.37
N CYS A 12 12.61 40.63 -33.53
CA CYS A 12 11.62 39.55 -33.64
C CYS A 12 12.33 38.20 -33.46
N VAL A 13 12.18 37.59 -32.28
CA VAL A 13 12.53 36.17 -32.09
C VAL A 13 11.44 35.32 -32.75
N LEU A 14 11.69 34.85 -33.96
CA LEU A 14 10.92 33.80 -34.61
C LEU A 14 11.08 32.50 -33.80
N SER A 15 10.12 32.20 -32.94
CA SER A 15 9.99 30.87 -32.35
C SER A 15 9.45 29.92 -33.41
N VAL A 16 10.36 29.23 -34.11
CA VAL A 16 10.00 28.12 -35.00
C VAL A 16 9.43 27.02 -34.12
N CYS A 17 8.10 26.87 -34.16
CA CYS A 17 7.38 25.79 -33.51
C CYS A 17 7.78 24.47 -34.18
N ASN A 18 8.80 23.81 -33.64
CA ASN A 18 9.30 22.55 -34.16
C ASN A 18 8.34 21.44 -33.70
N ALA A 19 7.23 21.27 -34.41
CA ALA A 19 6.19 20.25 -34.14
C ALA A 19 6.68 18.79 -34.30
N ALA A 20 7.98 18.57 -34.52
CA ALA A 20 8.59 17.27 -34.80
C ALA A 20 9.26 16.60 -33.58
N LEU A 21 9.35 17.24 -32.40
CA LEU A 21 10.10 16.68 -31.25
C LEU A 21 9.25 16.05 -30.11
N TYR A 22 7.94 15.89 -30.27
CA TYR A 22 7.08 15.19 -29.30
C TYR A 22 6.08 14.24 -29.95
N ARG A 23 6.52 13.36 -30.86
CA ARG A 23 5.79 12.11 -31.08
C ARG A 23 6.07 11.18 -29.88
N ARG A 24 5.33 11.34 -28.78
CA ARG A 24 5.17 10.25 -27.80
C ARG A 24 4.72 9.04 -28.61
N LYS A 25 5.55 8.00 -28.73
CA LYS A 25 5.12 6.68 -29.23
C LYS A 25 3.82 6.36 -28.51
N ARG A 26 2.72 6.24 -29.26
CA ARG A 26 1.43 5.81 -28.70
C ARG A 26 1.70 4.44 -28.05
N ALA A 27 1.51 4.35 -26.74
CA ALA A 27 1.66 3.07 -26.04
C ALA A 27 0.63 2.11 -26.64
N THR A 28 1.09 1.00 -27.19
CA THR A 28 0.23 -0.07 -27.67
C THR A 28 0.00 -1.02 -26.51
N PHE A 29 -1.20 -1.04 -25.97
CA PHE A 29 -1.53 -1.86 -24.79
C PHE A 29 -1.76 -3.33 -25.14
N ALA A 30 -1.92 -3.64 -26.44
CA ALA A 30 -2.13 -4.99 -26.97
C ALA A 30 -3.32 -5.75 -26.33
N CYS A 31 -4.27 -5.03 -25.72
CA CYS A 31 -5.48 -5.63 -25.17
C CYS A 31 -6.46 -5.98 -26.29
N SER A 32 -7.05 -7.17 -26.22
CA SER A 32 -8.07 -7.64 -27.17
C SER A 32 -9.45 -7.00 -26.94
N ASN A 33 -9.67 -6.32 -25.81
CA ASN A 33 -10.93 -5.66 -25.51
C ASN A 33 -11.18 -4.48 -26.47
N THR A 34 -12.27 -4.54 -27.22
CA THR A 34 -12.69 -3.50 -28.17
C THR A 34 -13.59 -2.42 -27.54
N GLY A 35 -13.99 -2.59 -26.27
CA GLY A 35 -14.82 -1.62 -25.55
C GLY A 35 -14.15 -0.27 -25.31
N MET A 36 -12.84 -0.17 -25.51
CA MET A 36 -12.06 1.04 -25.31
C MET A 36 -10.81 1.08 -26.21
N SER A 37 -10.39 2.29 -26.60
CA SER A 37 -9.17 2.50 -27.39
C SER A 37 -7.94 2.68 -26.51
N ASP A 38 -6.75 2.43 -27.06
CA ASP A 38 -5.47 2.67 -26.38
C ASP A 38 -5.26 4.13 -25.95
N ALA A 39 -5.87 5.08 -26.66
CA ALA A 39 -5.84 6.48 -26.26
C ALA A 39 -6.55 6.71 -24.91
N ILE A 40 -7.68 6.03 -24.66
CA ILE A 40 -8.39 6.14 -23.39
C ILE A 40 -7.71 5.32 -22.29
N ARG A 41 -7.16 4.13 -22.59
CA ARG A 41 -6.28 3.40 -21.66
C ARG A 41 -5.14 4.29 -21.17
N GLN A 42 -4.52 5.01 -22.10
CA GLN A 42 -3.45 5.94 -21.80
C GLN A 42 -3.92 7.08 -20.87
N VAL A 43 -5.13 7.63 -21.05
CA VAL A 43 -5.70 8.66 -20.15
C VAL A 43 -5.82 8.14 -18.73
N PHE A 44 -6.42 6.97 -18.54
CA PHE A 44 -6.53 6.34 -17.22
C PHE A 44 -5.16 6.13 -16.59
N LEU A 45 -4.25 5.48 -17.31
CA LEU A 45 -2.95 5.11 -16.78
C LEU A 45 -2.06 6.32 -16.46
N SER A 46 -2.02 7.33 -17.35
CA SER A 46 -1.21 8.53 -17.12
C SER A 46 -1.75 9.34 -15.96
N TYR A 47 -3.07 9.51 -15.86
CA TYR A 47 -3.66 10.26 -14.76
C TYR A 47 -3.23 9.69 -13.41
N HIS A 48 -3.40 8.38 -13.22
CA HIS A 48 -3.04 7.73 -11.97
C HIS A 48 -1.55 7.86 -11.67
N ASN A 49 -0.68 7.57 -12.64
CA ASN A 49 0.76 7.62 -12.42
C ASN A 49 1.29 9.04 -12.21
N ASP A 50 0.78 10.03 -12.94
CA ASP A 50 1.15 11.43 -12.75
C ASP A 50 0.70 11.93 -11.36
N ALA A 51 -0.48 11.51 -10.91
CA ALA A 51 -1.02 11.85 -9.58
C ALA A 51 -0.24 11.19 -8.43
N ARG A 52 0.04 9.89 -8.55
CA ARG A 52 0.91 9.16 -7.61
C ARG A 52 2.31 9.76 -7.54
N LEU A 53 2.85 10.21 -8.67
CA LEU A 53 4.15 10.87 -8.72
C LEU A 53 4.15 12.21 -7.97
N ARG A 54 3.08 13.00 -8.08
CA ARG A 54 2.94 14.26 -7.32
C ARG A 54 2.90 14.00 -5.81
N VAL A 55 2.21 12.94 -5.37
CA VAL A 55 2.24 12.51 -3.96
C VAL A 55 3.65 12.06 -3.56
N ALA A 56 4.31 11.21 -4.35
CA ALA A 56 5.68 10.76 -4.06
C ALA A 56 6.64 11.93 -3.84
N LYS A 57 6.50 12.98 -4.65
CA LYS A 57 7.30 14.20 -4.58
C LYS A 57 6.88 15.20 -3.49
N GLY A 58 5.78 14.96 -2.78
CA GLY A 58 5.27 15.88 -1.74
C GLY A 58 4.71 17.20 -2.29
N ILE A 59 4.26 17.20 -3.54
CA ILE A 59 3.73 18.40 -4.23
C ILE A 59 2.21 18.31 -4.50
N GLU A 60 1.57 17.20 -4.12
CA GLU A 60 0.13 17.05 -4.27
C GLU A 60 -0.62 17.84 -3.17
N PRO A 61 -1.58 18.72 -3.51
CA PRO A 61 -2.36 19.44 -2.50
C PRO A 61 -3.19 18.51 -1.61
N ASN A 62 -3.22 18.84 -0.32
CA ASN A 62 -4.17 18.28 0.65
C ASN A 62 -5.29 19.31 0.91
N ASN A 63 -6.23 19.01 1.82
CA ASN A 63 -7.19 20.01 2.29
C ASN A 63 -6.50 21.22 2.95
N VAL A 64 -5.40 20.97 3.67
CA VAL A 64 -4.50 21.98 4.22
C VAL A 64 -3.06 21.62 3.82
N GLY A 65 -2.36 22.54 3.17
CA GLY A 65 -0.99 22.31 2.70
C GLY A 65 -0.90 21.23 1.61
N ASN A 66 0.19 20.47 1.63
CA ASN A 66 0.43 19.35 0.72
C ASN A 66 0.36 18.02 1.45
N LEU A 67 0.09 16.95 0.70
CA LEU A 67 0.25 15.59 1.18
C LEU A 67 1.73 15.28 1.43
N ASN A 68 1.99 14.44 2.43
CA ASN A 68 3.34 13.98 2.75
C ASN A 68 3.98 13.25 1.55
N PRO A 69 5.29 13.44 1.31
CA PRO A 69 6.00 12.71 0.25
C PRO A 69 5.99 11.21 0.54
N ALA A 70 6.08 10.39 -0.51
CA ALA A 70 5.97 8.94 -0.39
C ALA A 70 7.25 8.22 -0.84
N LYS A 71 7.80 7.39 0.05
CA LYS A 71 8.69 6.30 -0.35
C LYS A 71 7.85 5.11 -0.83
N ASN A 72 8.45 4.22 -1.62
CA ASN A 72 7.78 2.99 -2.09
C ASN A 72 6.45 3.24 -2.83
N MET A 73 6.28 4.37 -3.51
CA MET A 73 5.11 4.62 -4.35
C MET A 73 5.29 3.91 -5.70
N TYR A 74 4.54 2.83 -5.94
CA TYR A 74 4.69 2.05 -7.17
C TYR A 74 3.95 2.69 -8.35
N LYS A 75 4.58 2.66 -9.52
CA LYS A 75 3.98 2.94 -10.80
C LYS A 75 2.98 1.84 -11.15
N LEU A 76 1.80 2.23 -11.59
CA LEU A 76 0.79 1.32 -12.11
C LEU A 76 1.15 0.91 -13.54
N GLU A 77 0.94 -0.36 -13.84
CA GLU A 77 0.94 -0.91 -15.19
C GLU A 77 -0.48 -1.33 -15.57
N TRP A 78 -0.78 -1.25 -16.86
CA TRP A 78 -2.06 -1.70 -17.36
C TRP A 78 -2.15 -3.22 -17.37
N ASP A 79 -3.31 -3.75 -17.00
CA ASP A 79 -3.61 -5.17 -17.04
C ASP A 79 -4.88 -5.42 -17.88
N CYS A 80 -4.70 -6.06 -19.04
CA CYS A 80 -5.80 -6.32 -19.97
C CYS A 80 -6.83 -7.32 -19.42
N ALA A 81 -6.44 -8.24 -18.52
CA ALA A 81 -7.38 -9.18 -17.92
C ALA A 81 -8.26 -8.47 -16.88
N MET A 82 -7.67 -7.60 -16.06
CA MET A 82 -8.43 -6.74 -15.15
C MET A 82 -9.33 -5.77 -15.92
N GLU A 83 -8.86 -5.21 -17.04
CA GLU A 83 -9.72 -4.41 -17.93
C GLU A 83 -10.92 -5.21 -18.43
N LYS A 84 -10.72 -6.46 -18.86
CA LYS A 84 -11.82 -7.31 -19.33
C LYS A 84 -12.83 -7.56 -18.22
N GLN A 85 -12.37 -7.87 -17.01
CA GLN A 85 -13.22 -8.03 -15.82
C GLN A 85 -14.01 -6.75 -15.52
N ALA A 86 -13.34 -5.59 -15.54
CA ALA A 86 -13.97 -4.29 -15.38
C ALA A 86 -15.06 -4.04 -16.43
N GLN A 87 -14.78 -4.36 -17.70
CA GLN A 87 -15.70 -4.17 -18.82
C GLN A 87 -16.94 -5.06 -18.71
N ASP A 88 -16.76 -6.33 -18.34
CA ASP A 88 -17.84 -7.29 -18.17
C ASP A 88 -18.76 -6.89 -17.02
N ALA A 89 -18.17 -6.46 -15.90
CA ALA A 89 -18.90 -6.05 -14.70
C ALA A 89 -19.84 -4.85 -14.94
N ILE A 90 -19.50 -3.97 -15.88
CA ILE A 90 -20.30 -2.78 -16.20
C ILE A 90 -21.12 -2.90 -17.48
N ALA A 91 -21.23 -4.10 -18.06
CA ALA A 91 -21.91 -4.30 -19.35
C ALA A 91 -23.35 -3.76 -19.37
N ALA A 92 -24.03 -3.78 -18.23
CA ALA A 92 -25.40 -3.28 -18.02
C ALA A 92 -25.47 -1.90 -17.31
N CYS A 93 -24.35 -1.18 -17.19
CA CYS A 93 -24.25 0.11 -16.49
C CYS A 93 -24.85 0.13 -15.07
N PRO A 94 -24.43 -0.78 -14.17
CA PRO A 94 -24.96 -0.86 -12.82
C PRO A 94 -24.54 0.36 -11.98
N SER A 95 -25.35 0.69 -10.96
CA SER A 95 -25.03 1.76 -9.99
C SER A 95 -24.10 1.33 -8.87
N SER A 96 -23.89 0.02 -8.71
CA SER A 96 -22.98 -0.58 -7.74
C SER A 96 -22.38 -1.85 -8.33
N LEU A 97 -21.22 -2.23 -7.80
CA LEU A 97 -20.55 -3.48 -8.12
C LEU A 97 -20.36 -4.26 -6.81
N GLY A 98 -20.32 -5.59 -6.91
CA GLY A 98 -20.03 -6.46 -5.77
C GLY A 98 -18.59 -6.35 -5.27
N SER A 99 -18.22 -7.25 -4.36
CA SER A 99 -16.84 -7.38 -3.88
C SER A 99 -15.97 -8.13 -4.88
N TRP A 100 -14.69 -7.77 -4.93
CA TRP A 100 -13.68 -8.44 -5.74
C TRP A 100 -12.65 -9.11 -4.86
N GLN A 101 -12.22 -10.31 -5.25
CA GLN A 101 -11.13 -10.99 -4.56
C GLN A 101 -9.80 -10.29 -4.87
N ASN A 102 -9.08 -9.85 -3.83
CA ASN A 102 -7.77 -9.20 -3.92
C ASN A 102 -7.71 -7.91 -4.75
N MET A 103 -8.87 -7.32 -5.05
CA MET A 103 -8.93 -6.08 -5.82
C MET A 103 -9.81 -5.06 -5.14
N ALA A 104 -9.41 -3.80 -5.24
CA ALA A 104 -10.31 -2.68 -5.01
C ALA A 104 -10.97 -2.25 -6.31
N GLN A 105 -12.06 -1.49 -6.17
CA GLN A 105 -12.75 -0.88 -7.29
C GLN A 105 -13.06 0.59 -7.00
N ASN A 106 -13.10 1.40 -8.06
CA ASN A 106 -13.76 2.70 -8.07
C ASN A 106 -14.85 2.68 -9.14
N LEU A 107 -16.04 3.17 -8.83
CA LEU A 107 -17.19 3.21 -9.75
C LEU A 107 -17.79 4.61 -9.78
N MET A 108 -18.17 5.07 -10.97
CA MET A 108 -18.97 6.29 -11.14
C MET A 108 -19.99 6.08 -12.25
N ARG A 109 -21.24 6.44 -11.96
CA ARG A 109 -22.36 6.35 -12.90
C ARG A 109 -22.95 7.74 -13.12
N TYR A 110 -23.15 8.08 -14.39
CA TYR A 110 -23.82 9.29 -14.84
C TYR A 110 -25.12 8.95 -15.53
N THR A 111 -26.07 9.88 -15.49
CA THR A 111 -27.33 9.83 -16.25
C THR A 111 -27.54 11.14 -16.98
N SER A 112 -27.94 11.06 -18.25
CA SER A 112 -28.20 12.23 -19.10
C SER A 112 -29.29 11.90 -20.12
N THR A 113 -30.31 12.75 -20.21
CA THR A 113 -31.36 12.63 -21.25
C THR A 113 -30.82 12.88 -22.65
N ALA A 114 -29.72 13.63 -22.79
CA ALA A 114 -29.03 13.87 -24.05
C ALA A 114 -28.07 12.74 -24.47
N GLY A 115 -27.91 11.70 -23.63
CA GLY A 115 -26.94 10.63 -23.85
C GLY A 115 -25.48 11.07 -23.66
N PHE A 116 -24.55 10.24 -24.15
CA PHE A 116 -23.10 10.42 -23.97
C PHE A 116 -22.34 10.22 -25.29
N SER A 117 -22.34 11.24 -26.15
CA SER A 117 -21.63 11.22 -27.45
C SER A 117 -20.11 11.33 -27.32
N ASN A 118 -19.60 11.94 -26.24
CA ASN A 118 -18.16 12.03 -25.95
C ASN A 118 -17.85 11.63 -24.49
N PRO A 119 -17.76 10.32 -24.19
CA PRO A 119 -17.50 9.81 -22.84
C PRO A 119 -16.18 10.29 -22.21
N SER A 120 -15.23 10.77 -23.02
CA SER A 120 -13.92 11.25 -22.55
C SER A 120 -14.03 12.39 -21.54
N ILE A 121 -15.06 13.24 -21.68
CA ILE A 121 -15.33 14.36 -20.75
C ILE A 121 -15.65 13.80 -19.36
N GLN A 122 -16.57 12.84 -19.29
CA GLN A 122 -16.97 12.21 -18.04
C GLN A 122 -15.85 11.36 -17.44
N ILE A 123 -15.01 10.71 -18.25
CA ILE A 123 -13.83 9.99 -17.76
C ILE A 123 -12.87 10.94 -17.03
N ASN A 124 -12.53 12.08 -17.63
CA ASN A 124 -11.67 13.08 -16.98
C ASN A 124 -12.32 13.64 -15.71
N SER A 125 -13.62 13.93 -15.74
CA SER A 125 -14.37 14.38 -14.57
C SER A 125 -14.37 13.33 -13.45
N THR A 126 -14.54 12.05 -13.80
CA THR A 126 -14.52 10.92 -12.87
C THR A 126 -13.18 10.84 -12.14
N LEU A 127 -12.07 10.85 -12.89
CA LEU A 127 -10.72 10.76 -12.30
C LEU A 127 -10.42 11.93 -11.37
N ASN A 128 -10.79 13.16 -11.78
CA ASN A 128 -10.66 14.34 -10.94
C ASN A 128 -11.52 14.28 -9.68
N SER A 129 -12.75 13.77 -9.78
CA SER A 129 -13.64 13.61 -8.64
C SER A 129 -13.10 12.58 -7.64
N TRP A 130 -12.64 11.43 -8.14
CA TRP A 130 -12.10 10.36 -7.31
C TRP A 130 -10.84 10.78 -6.57
N TRP A 131 -9.91 11.45 -7.27
CA TRP A 131 -8.66 11.94 -6.70
C TRP A 131 -8.86 13.14 -5.78
N GLY A 132 -9.76 14.06 -6.15
CA GLY A 132 -10.03 15.30 -5.42
C GLY A 132 -10.57 15.12 -4.00
N ARG A 133 -10.93 13.88 -3.59
CA ARG A 133 -11.37 13.58 -2.22
C ARG A 133 -10.32 13.95 -1.17
N ALA A 134 -9.03 13.78 -1.44
CA ALA A 134 -7.98 14.20 -0.50
C ALA A 134 -7.98 15.71 -0.26
N LYS A 135 -8.12 16.51 -1.32
CA LYS A 135 -8.24 17.97 -1.21
C LYS A 135 -9.55 18.40 -0.54
N GLN A 136 -10.64 17.67 -0.79
CA GLN A 136 -11.95 17.99 -0.23
C GLN A 136 -12.05 17.69 1.27
N TYR A 137 -11.61 16.50 1.70
CA TYR A 137 -11.84 16.00 3.06
C TYR A 137 -10.59 15.97 3.94
N GLY A 138 -9.40 16.03 3.34
CA GLY A 138 -8.13 15.95 4.03
C GLY A 138 -7.70 14.52 4.33
N VAL A 139 -6.42 14.23 4.07
CA VAL A 139 -5.72 13.14 4.75
C VAL A 139 -5.12 13.74 6.00
N THR A 140 -5.75 13.49 7.14
CA THR A 140 -5.46 14.16 8.42
C THR A 140 -4.58 13.34 9.35
N ASP A 141 -4.55 12.01 9.16
CA ASP A 141 -3.69 11.15 9.94
C ASP A 141 -2.21 11.37 9.56
N PRO A 142 -1.32 11.64 10.52
CA PRO A 142 0.08 11.99 10.24
C PRO A 142 0.88 10.85 9.60
N GLN A 143 0.39 9.61 9.68
CA GLN A 143 0.98 8.42 9.04
C GLN A 143 0.27 8.06 7.73
N ASN A 144 -0.58 8.95 7.21
CA ASN A 144 -1.37 8.77 5.98
C ASN A 144 -2.30 7.56 6.04
N LYS A 145 -2.84 7.24 7.23
CA LYS A 145 -3.79 6.14 7.39
C LYS A 145 -5.15 6.46 6.78
N TYR A 146 -5.82 5.43 6.27
CA TYR A 146 -7.21 5.48 5.85
C TYR A 146 -8.13 5.46 7.07
N THR A 147 -8.56 6.66 7.49
CA THR A 147 -9.40 6.85 8.68
C THR A 147 -10.80 7.41 8.35
N ASN A 148 -11.05 7.78 7.09
CA ASN A 148 -12.28 8.43 6.66
C ASN A 148 -12.85 7.77 5.39
N GLY A 149 -14.10 7.28 5.49
CA GLY A 149 -14.85 6.68 4.38
C GLY A 149 -14.89 7.52 3.11
N ASN A 150 -14.92 8.86 3.26
CA ASN A 150 -14.94 9.80 2.13
C ASN A 150 -13.68 9.78 1.27
N LEU A 151 -12.58 9.20 1.76
CA LEU A 151 -11.34 9.03 1.01
C LEU A 151 -11.33 7.77 0.15
N TYR A 152 -12.39 6.94 0.15
CA TYR A 152 -12.42 5.62 -0.50
C TYR A 152 -11.82 5.61 -1.91
N THR A 153 -12.30 6.49 -2.79
CA THR A 153 -11.84 6.50 -4.18
C THR A 153 -10.41 6.98 -4.33
N PHE A 154 -10.01 7.96 -3.52
CA PHE A 154 -8.65 8.46 -3.48
C PHE A 154 -7.68 7.40 -2.95
N ALA A 155 -8.06 6.69 -1.88
CA ALA A 155 -7.28 5.64 -1.26
C ALA A 155 -6.88 4.55 -2.26
N ASN A 156 -7.82 4.11 -3.10
CA ASN A 156 -7.55 3.14 -4.17
C ASN A 156 -6.56 3.64 -5.22
N MET A 157 -6.67 4.92 -5.61
CA MET A 157 -5.79 5.52 -6.62
C MET A 157 -4.37 5.75 -6.07
N VAL A 158 -4.24 6.14 -4.81
CA VAL A 158 -2.97 6.52 -4.19
C VAL A 158 -2.23 5.35 -3.53
N PHE A 159 -2.91 4.25 -3.22
CA PHE A 159 -2.34 3.16 -2.41
C PHE A 159 -0.97 2.72 -2.94
N SER A 160 0.08 2.90 -2.13
CA SER A 160 1.47 2.87 -2.63
C SER A 160 1.87 1.51 -3.19
N GLU A 161 1.25 0.45 -2.69
CA GLU A 161 1.53 -0.95 -3.05
C GLU A 161 0.67 -1.50 -4.20
N THR A 162 -0.20 -0.69 -4.80
CA THR A 162 -0.90 -1.08 -6.04
C THR A 162 0.09 -1.04 -7.21
N THR A 163 0.06 -2.06 -8.08
CA THR A 163 0.97 -2.17 -9.23
C THR A 163 0.26 -2.41 -10.55
N LYS A 164 -0.99 -2.87 -10.55
CA LYS A 164 -1.79 -3.11 -11.76
C LYS A 164 -3.10 -2.34 -11.73
N LEU A 165 -3.51 -1.88 -12.90
CA LEU A 165 -4.72 -1.11 -13.15
C LEU A 165 -5.46 -1.67 -14.36
N GLY A 166 -6.78 -1.87 -14.24
CA GLY A 166 -7.66 -2.14 -15.38
C GLY A 166 -8.90 -1.28 -15.25
N CYS A 167 -9.15 -0.39 -16.21
CA CYS A 167 -10.34 0.47 -16.20
C CYS A 167 -11.21 0.24 -17.43
N ALA A 168 -12.50 0.47 -17.30
CA ALA A 168 -13.44 0.38 -18.40
C ALA A 168 -14.52 1.45 -18.28
N TYR A 169 -15.19 1.74 -19.39
CA TYR A 169 -16.43 2.49 -19.40
C TYR A 169 -17.48 1.81 -20.29
N LYS A 170 -18.75 2.13 -20.07
CA LYS A 170 -19.86 1.65 -20.89
C LYS A 170 -20.97 2.70 -20.96
N VAL A 171 -21.43 2.98 -22.18
CA VAL A 171 -22.64 3.76 -22.44
C VAL A 171 -23.81 2.78 -22.60
N CYS A 172 -24.91 3.03 -21.89
CA CYS A 172 -26.16 2.27 -21.96
C CYS A 172 -27.33 3.25 -22.15
N GLY A 173 -27.50 3.73 -23.38
CA GLY A 173 -28.53 4.74 -23.70
C GLY A 173 -28.28 6.06 -22.95
N ASN A 174 -29.12 6.32 -21.94
CA ASN A 174 -29.06 7.53 -21.11
C ASN A 174 -28.11 7.41 -19.90
N ALA A 175 -27.39 6.30 -19.76
CA ALA A 175 -26.44 6.07 -18.67
C ALA A 175 -25.00 5.88 -19.19
N LEU A 176 -24.03 6.33 -18.40
CA LEU A 176 -22.60 6.05 -18.59
C LEU A 176 -22.03 5.56 -17.27
N THR A 177 -21.36 4.41 -17.29
CA THR A 177 -20.65 3.88 -16.14
C THR A 177 -19.15 3.85 -16.43
N VAL A 178 -18.33 4.31 -15.49
CA VAL A 178 -16.87 4.29 -15.53
C VAL A 178 -16.40 3.53 -14.29
N THR A 179 -15.49 2.57 -14.47
CA THR A 179 -14.92 1.80 -13.37
C THR A 179 -13.42 1.60 -13.53
N CYS A 180 -12.70 1.48 -12.43
CA CYS A 180 -11.31 1.04 -12.38
C CYS A 180 -11.15 -0.04 -11.30
N LEU A 181 -10.44 -1.11 -11.63
CA LEU A 181 -10.00 -2.16 -10.72
C LEU A 181 -8.51 -2.00 -10.42
N TYR A 182 -8.14 -2.28 -9.18
CA TYR A 182 -6.79 -2.15 -8.64
C TYR A 182 -6.38 -3.47 -7.98
N ASN A 183 -5.17 -3.99 -8.23
CA ASN A 183 -4.73 -5.29 -7.69
C ASN A 183 -4.32 -5.28 -6.21
N ALA A 184 -4.80 -4.30 -5.46
CA ALA A 184 -4.63 -4.17 -4.03
C ALA A 184 -5.77 -3.34 -3.44
N ILE A 185 -6.07 -3.58 -2.17
CA ILE A 185 -7.16 -2.92 -1.46
C ILE A 185 -6.60 -1.72 -0.71
N GLY A 186 -6.97 -0.49 -1.08
CA GLY A 186 -6.45 0.72 -0.44
C GLY A 186 -7.27 1.25 0.74
N TYR A 187 -8.46 0.68 1.01
CA TYR A 187 -9.47 1.23 1.93
C TYR A 187 -9.73 0.42 3.21
N TYR A 188 -8.77 -0.39 3.67
CA TYR A 188 -8.93 -1.06 4.96
C TYR A 188 -8.70 -0.05 6.10
N THR A 189 -9.58 -0.09 7.11
CA THR A 189 -9.59 0.85 8.23
C THR A 189 -8.23 0.90 8.93
N ASN A 190 -7.71 2.11 9.17
CA ASN A 190 -6.39 2.37 9.74
C ASN A 190 -5.20 1.85 8.91
N GLY A 191 -5.45 1.38 7.69
CA GLY A 191 -4.41 1.01 6.74
C GLY A 191 -3.61 2.22 6.28
N VAL A 192 -2.28 2.11 6.28
CA VAL A 192 -1.40 3.17 5.78
C VAL A 192 -1.51 3.23 4.26
N MET A 193 -2.05 4.33 3.71
CA MET A 193 -2.22 4.45 2.26
C MET A 193 -0.87 4.59 1.54
N TRP A 194 0.09 5.28 2.16
CA TRP A 194 1.50 5.29 1.78
C TRP A 194 2.38 5.66 2.98
N GLN A 195 3.63 5.20 2.96
CA GLN A 195 4.60 5.57 3.98
C GLN A 195 5.26 6.89 3.64
N THR A 196 5.29 7.82 4.60
CA THR A 196 6.04 9.08 4.45
C THR A 196 7.52 8.79 4.25
N GLY A 197 8.12 9.41 3.24
CA GLY A 197 9.54 9.28 2.94
C GLY A 197 9.89 9.84 1.57
N THR A 198 11.18 9.86 1.25
CA THR A 198 11.66 10.37 -0.03
C THR A 198 11.25 9.43 -1.17
N ALA A 199 10.79 10.00 -2.28
CA ALA A 199 10.58 9.29 -3.53
C ALA A 199 11.86 8.55 -3.97
N CYS A 200 11.70 7.42 -4.66
CA CYS A 200 12.85 6.63 -5.07
C CYS A 200 13.76 7.41 -6.03
N THR A 201 15.05 7.19 -5.91
CA THR A 201 16.09 7.68 -6.83
C THR A 201 16.77 6.54 -7.56
N LYS A 202 16.78 5.34 -6.96
CA LYS A 202 17.35 4.10 -7.49
C LYS A 202 16.53 2.90 -7.07
N ALA A 203 16.75 1.77 -7.75
CA ALA A 203 16.08 0.49 -7.49
C ALA A 203 16.10 0.07 -6.01
N ALA A 204 17.24 0.24 -5.33
CA ALA A 204 17.41 -0.14 -3.94
C ALA A 204 16.53 0.65 -2.95
N ASP A 205 15.97 1.79 -3.35
CA ASP A 205 15.05 2.57 -2.51
C ASP A 205 13.63 1.95 -2.51
N CYS A 206 13.35 1.02 -3.43
CA CYS A 206 12.06 0.36 -3.61
C CYS A 206 12.06 -1.00 -2.93
N THR A 207 11.51 -1.06 -1.72
CA THR A 207 11.65 -2.20 -0.82
C THR A 207 10.41 -3.07 -0.68
N THR A 208 9.25 -2.64 -1.19
CA THR A 208 8.00 -3.42 -1.07
C THR A 208 8.03 -4.72 -1.88
N TYR A 209 8.55 -4.73 -3.11
CA TYR A 209 8.68 -5.94 -3.93
C TYR A 209 10.13 -6.20 -4.29
N ALA A 210 10.49 -7.48 -4.35
CA ALA A 210 11.76 -7.92 -4.92
C ALA A 210 11.89 -7.49 -6.39
N ASN A 211 13.13 -7.39 -6.86
CA ASN A 211 13.47 -7.05 -8.25
C ASN A 211 12.89 -5.70 -8.73
N SER A 212 12.56 -4.80 -7.81
CA SER A 212 11.98 -3.51 -8.16
C SER A 212 13.01 -2.57 -8.79
N GLY A 213 12.53 -1.74 -9.72
CA GLY A 213 13.26 -0.61 -10.28
C GLY A 213 12.72 0.72 -9.76
N CYS A 214 13.31 1.82 -10.24
CA CYS A 214 12.82 3.17 -9.98
C CYS A 214 12.79 3.99 -11.27
N THR A 215 11.68 4.66 -11.53
CA THR A 215 11.49 5.56 -12.68
C THR A 215 10.93 6.89 -12.21
N ALA A 216 11.76 7.94 -12.29
CA ALA A 216 11.37 9.34 -12.05
C ALA A 216 10.68 9.60 -10.69
N GLY A 217 10.97 8.81 -9.65
CA GLY A 217 10.35 8.93 -8.32
C GLY A 217 9.30 7.87 -8.00
N LEU A 218 8.90 7.06 -8.98
CA LEU A 218 8.00 5.92 -8.78
C LEU A 218 8.74 4.59 -8.86
N CYS A 219 8.46 3.70 -7.92
CA CYS A 219 8.97 2.32 -7.96
C CYS A 219 8.30 1.53 -9.08
N THR A 220 9.03 0.64 -9.75
CA THR A 220 8.49 -0.24 -10.79
C THR A 220 8.62 -1.68 -10.31
N LYS A 221 7.50 -2.41 -10.22
CA LYS A 221 7.51 -3.79 -9.74
C LYS A 221 8.28 -4.67 -10.74
N GLY A 222 9.19 -5.49 -10.23
CA GLY A 222 9.89 -6.50 -11.02
C GLY A 222 9.09 -7.78 -11.23
N ALA A 223 9.75 -8.79 -11.81
CA ALA A 223 9.18 -10.13 -11.90
C ALA A 223 8.94 -10.74 -10.51
N ASP A 224 7.80 -11.42 -10.38
CA ASP A 224 7.46 -12.16 -9.17
C ASP A 224 8.49 -13.27 -8.91
N VAL A 225 8.86 -13.43 -7.65
CA VAL A 225 9.72 -14.53 -7.20
C VAL A 225 8.80 -15.72 -6.92
N PRO A 226 9.02 -16.90 -7.55
CA PRO A 226 8.22 -18.08 -7.29
C PRO A 226 8.22 -18.45 -5.80
N GLU A 227 7.04 -18.71 -5.27
CA GLU A 227 6.87 -19.13 -3.87
C GLU A 227 7.32 -20.58 -3.67
N THR A 228 8.02 -20.84 -2.56
CA THR A 228 8.51 -22.18 -2.18
C THR A 228 8.05 -22.56 -0.78
N ASN A 229 8.04 -23.86 -0.45
CA ASN A 229 7.73 -24.38 0.89
C ASN A 229 8.80 -25.39 1.34
N ASN A 230 10.06 -24.99 1.27
CA ASN A 230 11.20 -25.85 1.56
C ASN A 230 11.62 -25.78 3.04
N GLN A 231 11.37 -24.66 3.74
CA GLN A 231 11.79 -24.49 5.14
C GLN A 231 10.98 -25.38 6.10
N CYS A 232 9.66 -25.43 5.93
CA CYS A 232 8.76 -26.24 6.75
C CYS A 232 7.82 -27.05 5.85
N SER A 233 8.38 -28.02 5.12
CA SER A 233 7.67 -28.81 4.12
C SER A 233 6.46 -29.60 4.66
N ALA A 234 6.46 -29.92 5.96
CA ALA A 234 5.35 -30.58 6.63
C ALA A 234 4.15 -29.64 6.91
N ASN A 235 4.36 -28.33 6.91
CA ASN A 235 3.33 -27.33 7.18
C ASN A 235 2.75 -26.81 5.86
N THR A 236 1.42 -26.68 5.80
CA THR A 236 0.70 -26.14 4.64
C THR A 236 0.08 -24.77 4.96
N GLY A 237 0.07 -23.86 3.98
CA GLY A 237 -0.55 -22.55 4.12
C GLY A 237 0.41 -21.40 4.42
N MET A 238 1.72 -21.69 4.53
CA MET A 238 2.80 -20.70 4.59
C MET A 238 3.83 -20.99 3.51
N THR A 239 4.55 -19.95 3.08
CA THR A 239 5.63 -20.04 2.09
C THR A 239 6.91 -19.46 2.67
N ASP A 240 8.05 -19.84 2.10
CA ASP A 240 9.36 -19.42 2.57
C ASP A 240 9.54 -17.90 2.50
N SER A 241 8.90 -17.21 1.55
CA SER A 241 8.94 -15.75 1.47
C SER A 241 8.26 -15.10 2.68
N VAL A 242 7.10 -15.62 3.11
CA VAL A 242 6.37 -15.10 4.28
C VAL A 242 7.15 -15.37 5.56
N ARG A 243 7.74 -16.57 5.70
CA ARG A 243 8.62 -16.92 6.83
C ARG A 243 9.81 -15.97 6.93
N GLN A 244 10.48 -15.77 5.80
CA GLN A 244 11.65 -14.90 5.71
C GLN A 244 11.30 -13.44 6.01
N THR A 245 10.13 -12.97 5.57
CA THR A 245 9.64 -11.61 5.88
C THR A 245 9.47 -11.42 7.39
N PHE A 246 8.74 -12.30 8.07
CA PHE A 246 8.61 -12.24 9.53
C PHE A 246 9.98 -12.30 10.22
N LEU A 247 10.80 -13.29 9.89
CA LEU A 247 12.09 -13.51 10.54
C LEU A 247 13.04 -12.32 10.35
N SER A 248 13.14 -11.81 9.13
CA SER A 248 14.05 -10.71 8.80
C SER A 248 13.59 -9.41 9.45
N MET A 249 12.30 -9.10 9.43
CA MET A 249 11.78 -7.90 10.11
C MET A 249 12.05 -7.95 11.61
N HIS A 250 11.72 -9.05 12.28
CA HIS A 250 11.98 -9.21 13.71
C HIS A 250 13.48 -9.06 14.03
N ASN A 251 14.36 -9.72 13.28
CA ASN A 251 15.80 -9.63 13.53
C ASN A 251 16.40 -8.26 13.19
N ASN A 252 15.91 -7.58 12.15
CA ASN A 252 16.35 -6.23 11.80
C ASN A 252 15.98 -5.23 12.91
N PHE A 253 14.75 -5.31 13.39
CA PHE A 253 14.27 -4.52 14.52
C PHE A 253 15.03 -4.81 15.82
N ARG A 254 15.21 -6.08 16.18
CA ARG A 254 16.01 -6.50 17.33
C ARG A 254 17.45 -6.00 17.25
N SER A 255 18.07 -6.05 16.07
CA SER A 255 19.41 -5.51 15.84
C SER A 255 19.45 -3.99 15.99
N SER A 256 18.41 -3.28 15.55
CA SER A 256 18.32 -1.82 15.65
C SER A 256 18.14 -1.35 17.10
N VAL A 257 17.19 -1.93 17.85
CA VAL A 257 16.97 -1.59 19.26
C VAL A 257 18.18 -1.95 20.12
N ALA A 258 18.83 -3.09 19.86
CA ALA A 258 20.01 -3.50 20.61
C ALA A 258 21.16 -2.50 20.50
N ARG A 259 21.24 -1.77 19.38
CA ARG A 259 22.23 -0.70 19.15
C ARG A 259 21.79 0.68 19.64
N GLY A 260 20.55 0.82 20.13
CA GLY A 260 19.99 2.07 20.63
C GLY A 260 19.56 3.04 19.52
N PHE A 261 19.08 2.52 18.38
CA PHE A 261 18.65 3.34 17.24
C PHE A 261 17.13 3.49 17.11
N GLU A 262 16.36 2.79 17.94
CA GLU A 262 14.90 2.82 17.87
C GLU A 262 14.32 3.91 18.77
N PRO A 263 13.53 4.87 18.23
CA PRO A 263 12.98 5.98 18.99
C PRO A 263 11.89 5.52 19.96
N ASP A 264 11.86 6.09 21.16
CA ASP A 264 10.86 5.84 22.20
C ASP A 264 10.01 7.09 22.40
N ALA A 265 8.68 6.94 22.37
CA ALA A 265 7.75 8.07 22.57
C ALA A 265 7.89 8.74 23.95
N LEU A 266 8.41 8.04 24.96
CA LEU A 266 8.67 8.58 26.29
C LEU A 266 10.04 9.28 26.41
N GLY A 267 10.79 9.38 25.31
CA GLY A 267 11.96 10.25 25.18
C GLY A 267 13.20 9.52 24.70
N GLY A 268 13.90 10.13 23.74
CA GLY A 268 15.15 9.61 23.18
C GLY A 268 14.96 8.31 22.40
N ASN A 269 15.94 7.43 22.50
CA ASN A 269 15.89 6.08 21.94
C ASN A 269 15.81 5.05 23.07
N ALA A 270 15.25 3.87 22.76
CA ALA A 270 15.30 2.72 23.65
C ALA A 270 16.76 2.35 24.01
N PRO A 271 17.00 1.85 25.24
CA PRO A 271 18.35 1.54 25.70
C PRO A 271 18.98 0.39 24.92
N LYS A 272 20.32 0.39 24.86
CA LYS A 272 21.09 -0.68 24.21
C LYS A 272 20.89 -2.02 24.95
N ALA A 273 20.87 -3.12 24.19
CA ALA A 273 20.73 -4.46 24.76
C ALA A 273 22.08 -5.17 24.82
N ALA A 274 22.41 -5.78 25.97
CA ALA A 274 23.67 -6.48 26.17
C ALA A 274 23.70 -7.90 25.56
N LYS A 275 22.54 -8.57 25.47
CA LYS A 275 22.43 -10.00 25.13
C LYS A 275 21.17 -10.35 24.32
N MET A 276 20.80 -9.46 23.38
CA MET A 276 19.67 -9.68 22.48
C MET A 276 19.91 -10.90 21.57
N LEU A 277 19.18 -11.99 21.77
CA LEU A 277 19.33 -13.19 20.92
C LEU A 277 18.80 -12.93 19.51
N LYS A 278 19.51 -13.45 18.50
CA LYS A 278 19.00 -13.50 17.13
C LYS A 278 17.92 -14.59 17.05
N MET A 279 16.76 -14.25 16.53
CA MET A 279 15.69 -15.22 16.31
C MET A 279 16.03 -16.18 15.17
N VAL A 280 15.59 -17.43 15.31
CA VAL A 280 15.55 -18.48 14.28
C VAL A 280 14.10 -18.86 14.01
N TYR A 281 13.79 -19.26 12.77
CA TYR A 281 12.46 -19.75 12.43
C TYR A 281 12.31 -21.20 12.91
N ASP A 282 11.19 -21.52 13.54
CA ASP A 282 10.90 -22.84 14.11
C ASP A 282 9.57 -23.38 13.56
N CYS A 283 9.65 -24.47 12.79
CA CYS A 283 8.48 -25.07 12.14
C CYS A 283 7.45 -25.63 13.12
N SER A 284 7.85 -26.01 14.33
CA SER A 284 6.92 -26.49 15.36
C SER A 284 6.11 -25.32 15.96
N VAL A 285 6.75 -24.17 16.12
CA VAL A 285 6.09 -22.92 16.53
C VAL A 285 5.16 -22.41 15.43
N GLU A 286 5.56 -22.52 14.15
CA GLU A 286 4.69 -22.22 13.00
C GLU A 286 3.45 -23.13 13.00
N ALA A 287 3.61 -24.44 13.22
CA ALA A 287 2.48 -25.38 13.26
C ALA A 287 1.47 -25.00 14.37
N SER A 288 1.96 -24.57 15.53
CA SER A 288 1.13 -24.07 16.64
C SER A 288 0.38 -22.79 16.23
N ALA A 289 1.08 -21.81 15.63
CA ALA A 289 0.46 -20.58 15.14
C ALA A 289 -0.58 -20.85 14.03
N LEU A 290 -0.29 -21.76 13.10
CA LEU A 290 -1.21 -22.18 12.04
C LEU A 290 -2.50 -22.78 12.60
N LYS A 291 -2.39 -23.69 13.57
CA LYS A 291 -3.54 -24.32 14.24
C LYS A 291 -4.47 -23.27 14.86
N HIS A 292 -3.92 -22.19 15.41
CA HIS A 292 -4.72 -21.09 15.95
C HIS A 292 -5.30 -20.19 14.85
N ALA A 293 -4.46 -19.75 13.91
CA ALA A 293 -4.87 -18.84 12.83
C ALA A 293 -6.02 -19.41 11.98
N GLN A 294 -6.02 -20.72 11.74
CA GLN A 294 -7.07 -21.41 10.97
C GLN A 294 -8.44 -21.40 11.65
N LYS A 295 -8.52 -21.14 12.96
CA LYS A 295 -9.80 -20.98 13.66
C LYS A 295 -10.54 -19.71 13.22
N CYS A 296 -9.84 -18.75 12.62
CA CYS A 296 -10.41 -17.48 12.17
C CYS A 296 -11.17 -16.72 13.26
N VAL A 297 -10.59 -16.69 14.47
CA VAL A 297 -11.08 -15.90 15.60
C VAL A 297 -9.98 -14.94 16.03
N TYR A 298 -10.25 -13.63 15.97
CA TYR A 298 -9.30 -12.59 16.37
C TYR A 298 -9.27 -12.45 17.90
N GLN A 299 -8.64 -13.43 18.55
CA GLN A 299 -8.41 -13.48 19.99
C GLN A 299 -7.17 -14.33 20.27
N HIS A 300 -6.53 -14.16 21.43
CA HIS A 300 -5.37 -14.99 21.81
C HIS A 300 -5.76 -16.46 21.97
N SER A 301 -4.83 -17.35 21.60
CA SER A 301 -4.90 -18.75 21.99
C SER A 301 -4.65 -18.87 23.50
N THR A 302 -5.18 -19.93 24.10
CA THR A 302 -4.98 -20.21 25.53
C THR A 302 -3.53 -20.63 25.78
N SER A 303 -3.00 -20.40 26.98
CA SER A 303 -1.64 -20.86 27.32
C SER A 303 -1.47 -22.38 27.20
N ALA A 304 -2.56 -23.16 27.34
CA ALA A 304 -2.56 -24.60 27.12
C ALA A 304 -2.45 -24.99 25.63
N ASP A 305 -2.98 -24.16 24.72
CA ASP A 305 -2.88 -24.37 23.27
C ASP A 305 -1.49 -24.02 22.72
N ARG A 306 -0.70 -23.22 23.44
CA ARG A 306 0.64 -22.74 23.05
C ARG A 306 1.63 -22.76 24.24
N PRO A 307 1.90 -23.95 24.83
CA PRO A 307 2.66 -24.06 26.07
C PRO A 307 4.06 -23.46 25.97
N GLY A 308 4.39 -22.52 26.86
CA GLY A 308 5.69 -21.85 26.91
C GLY A 308 5.96 -20.88 25.74
N LEU A 309 4.92 -20.50 25.00
CA LEU A 309 5.01 -19.59 23.87
C LEU A 309 4.22 -18.29 24.12
N GLY A 310 4.83 -17.17 23.75
CA GLY A 310 4.17 -15.87 23.64
C GLY A 310 3.38 -15.78 22.32
N GLU A 311 2.58 -14.74 22.15
CA GLU A 311 1.75 -14.59 20.95
C GLU A 311 1.45 -13.13 20.61
N ASN A 312 1.61 -12.77 19.33
CA ASN A 312 1.13 -11.53 18.75
C ASN A 312 0.08 -11.83 17.68
N LEU A 313 -0.95 -10.97 17.60
CA LEU A 313 -2.03 -11.08 16.63
C LEU A 313 -2.14 -9.83 15.77
N TYR A 314 -2.51 -10.01 14.52
CA TYR A 314 -2.76 -8.95 13.55
C TYR A 314 -4.04 -9.26 12.79
N MET A 315 -4.85 -8.25 12.51
CA MET A 315 -6.02 -8.40 11.66
C MET A 315 -6.14 -7.22 10.69
N THR A 316 -6.52 -7.52 9.46
CA THR A 316 -6.99 -6.53 8.47
C THR A 316 -8.32 -6.97 7.88
N SER A 317 -9.23 -6.02 7.66
CA SER A 317 -10.50 -6.28 6.99
C SER A 317 -10.36 -6.65 5.50
N ALA A 318 -9.15 -6.51 4.94
CA ALA A 318 -8.86 -7.02 3.60
C ALA A 318 -8.91 -8.55 3.60
N VAL A 319 -9.89 -9.11 2.89
CA VAL A 319 -9.98 -10.56 2.63
C VAL A 319 -8.92 -10.99 1.63
N ASN A 320 -8.39 -12.20 1.81
CA ASN A 320 -7.35 -12.80 0.94
C ASN A 320 -6.07 -11.94 0.78
N TYR A 321 -5.80 -11.06 1.75
CA TYR A 321 -4.70 -10.11 1.69
C TYR A 321 -3.36 -10.83 1.50
N ASP A 322 -2.51 -10.31 0.62
CA ASP A 322 -1.22 -10.92 0.31
C ASP A 322 -0.43 -11.22 1.61
N LYS A 323 0.05 -12.45 1.74
CA LYS A 323 0.61 -12.94 3.00
C LYS A 323 1.94 -12.27 3.35
N VAL A 324 2.73 -11.88 2.35
CA VAL A 324 4.00 -11.17 2.56
C VAL A 324 3.73 -9.74 3.05
N ARG A 325 2.73 -9.05 2.46
CA ARG A 325 2.27 -7.74 2.93
C ARG A 325 1.68 -7.81 4.33
N ALA A 326 0.85 -8.82 4.61
CA ALA A 326 0.28 -9.05 5.94
C ALA A 326 1.41 -9.23 6.98
N ALA A 327 2.43 -10.03 6.66
CA ALA A 327 3.58 -10.24 7.53
C ALA A 327 4.38 -8.94 7.78
N THR A 328 4.52 -8.12 6.74
CA THR A 328 5.23 -6.84 6.80
C THR A 328 4.49 -5.85 7.69
N GLN A 329 3.17 -5.69 7.46
CA GLN A 329 2.33 -4.76 8.22
C GLN A 329 2.14 -5.19 9.67
N ALA A 330 1.93 -6.49 9.92
CA ALA A 330 1.85 -7.04 11.27
C ALA A 330 3.11 -6.71 12.07
N SER A 331 4.28 -7.08 11.53
CA SER A 331 5.57 -6.86 12.20
C SER A 331 5.85 -5.37 12.46
N GLN A 332 5.56 -4.49 11.48
CA GLN A 332 5.76 -3.05 11.66
C GLN A 332 4.79 -2.46 12.69
N MET A 333 3.51 -2.84 12.66
CA MET A 333 2.49 -2.33 13.58
C MET A 333 2.80 -2.71 15.02
N TRP A 334 3.16 -3.97 15.25
CA TRP A 334 3.57 -4.44 16.57
C TRP A 334 4.81 -3.70 17.08
N TRP A 335 5.80 -3.47 16.22
CA TRP A 335 7.01 -2.76 16.60
C TRP A 335 6.80 -1.27 16.86
N ASP A 336 5.92 -0.62 16.09
CA ASP A 336 5.65 0.81 16.15
C ASP A 336 5.03 1.27 17.48
N GLU A 337 4.56 0.34 18.31
CA GLU A 337 4.11 0.64 19.68
C GLU A 337 5.19 1.39 20.50
N LEU A 338 6.47 1.09 20.30
CA LEU A 338 7.57 1.79 20.99
C LEU A 338 7.61 3.29 20.62
N LYS A 339 7.63 3.60 19.32
CA LYS A 339 7.71 5.00 18.87
C LYS A 339 6.39 5.75 19.02
N GLN A 340 5.27 5.03 19.19
CA GLN A 340 3.94 5.62 19.33
C GLN A 340 3.54 5.85 20.79
N TYR A 341 3.85 4.90 21.67
CA TYR A 341 3.41 4.92 23.07
C TYR A 341 4.58 4.88 24.05
N GLY A 342 5.67 4.19 23.71
CA GLY A 342 6.91 4.21 24.48
C GLY A 342 6.94 3.32 25.72
N VAL A 343 8.15 3.03 26.19
CA VAL A 343 8.42 2.21 27.40
C VAL A 343 9.19 3.02 28.43
N GLY A 344 10.12 3.85 27.98
CA GLY A 344 10.96 4.70 28.82
C GLY A 344 12.29 4.04 29.20
N PRO A 345 13.22 4.81 29.78
CA PRO A 345 14.63 4.43 29.91
C PRO A 345 14.90 3.26 30.87
N SER A 346 13.98 2.98 31.80
CA SER A 346 14.09 1.81 32.69
C SER A 346 13.82 0.49 31.98
N ASN A 347 13.17 0.53 30.80
CA ASN A 347 12.85 -0.61 29.95
C ASN A 347 12.10 -1.76 30.66
N ASN A 348 11.35 -1.43 31.72
CA ASN A 348 10.55 -2.40 32.47
C ASN A 348 9.10 -2.38 32.00
N LEU A 349 8.56 -3.54 31.61
CA LEU A 349 7.14 -3.69 31.30
C LEU A 349 6.32 -3.69 32.60
N THR A 350 5.85 -2.52 33.02
CA THR A 350 5.08 -2.36 34.26
C THR A 350 3.57 -2.42 34.02
N THR A 351 2.81 -2.76 35.07
CA THR A 351 1.34 -2.68 35.06
C THR A 351 0.84 -1.27 34.73
N ALA A 352 1.56 -0.23 35.16
CA ALA A 352 1.23 1.16 34.84
C ALA A 352 1.33 1.44 33.33
N LEU A 353 2.38 0.94 32.67
CA LEU A 353 2.52 1.05 31.21
C LEU A 353 1.46 0.23 30.47
N TRP A 354 1.18 -0.98 30.96
CA TRP A 354 0.19 -1.90 30.37
C TRP A 354 -1.23 -1.35 30.40
N ASN A 355 -1.60 -0.68 31.51
CA ASN A 355 -2.95 -0.18 31.73
C ASN A 355 -3.20 1.25 31.19
N ARG A 356 -2.27 1.81 30.40
CA ARG A 356 -2.44 3.15 29.81
C ARG A 356 -3.63 3.15 28.84
N PRO A 357 -4.57 4.10 28.97
CA PRO A 357 -5.78 4.12 28.16
C PRO A 357 -5.47 4.31 26.67
N ASN A 358 -6.13 3.53 25.81
CA ASN A 358 -5.99 3.59 24.35
C ASN A 358 -4.56 3.37 23.83
N THR A 359 -3.75 2.59 24.55
CA THR A 359 -2.39 2.21 24.13
C THR A 359 -2.21 0.70 24.19
N GLN A 360 -1.26 0.18 23.42
CA GLN A 360 -0.80 -1.20 23.48
C GLN A 360 0.72 -1.18 23.42
N ILE A 361 1.38 -2.02 24.22
CA ILE A 361 2.86 -2.15 24.22
C ILE A 361 3.30 -3.62 24.31
N GLY A 362 2.34 -4.53 24.40
CA GLY A 362 2.56 -5.97 24.55
C GLY A 362 3.16 -6.61 23.31
N HIS A 363 2.81 -6.12 22.12
CA HIS A 363 3.31 -6.71 20.89
C HIS A 363 4.79 -6.34 20.67
N TYR A 364 5.15 -5.07 20.86
CA TYR A 364 6.53 -4.60 20.80
C TYR A 364 7.40 -5.33 21.83
N SER A 365 6.95 -5.38 23.09
CA SER A 365 7.74 -6.00 24.16
C SER A 365 8.02 -7.49 23.88
N GLN A 366 7.05 -8.23 23.33
CA GLN A 366 7.28 -9.61 22.90
C GLN A 366 8.29 -9.72 21.75
N MET A 367 8.23 -8.85 20.74
CA MET A 367 9.21 -8.83 19.64
C MET A 367 10.63 -8.47 20.13
N ALA A 368 10.73 -7.57 21.10
CA ALA A 368 11.99 -7.10 21.67
C ALA A 368 12.49 -7.95 22.85
N TRP A 369 11.80 -9.02 23.23
CA TRP A 369 12.14 -9.82 24.42
C TRP A 369 13.47 -10.56 24.23
N GLU A 370 14.45 -10.33 25.12
CA GLU A 370 15.84 -10.74 24.88
C GLU A 370 16.02 -12.27 24.78
N THR A 371 15.25 -13.04 25.56
CA THR A 371 15.36 -14.50 25.66
C THR A 371 14.50 -15.24 24.64
N SER A 372 13.53 -14.58 24.00
CA SER A 372 12.72 -15.19 22.94
C SER A 372 13.54 -15.27 21.65
N TYR A 373 13.79 -16.48 21.17
CA TYR A 373 14.66 -16.71 20.00
C TYR A 373 14.06 -17.67 18.96
N ARG A 374 12.95 -18.35 19.25
CA ARG A 374 12.21 -19.16 18.28
C ARG A 374 10.98 -18.39 17.81
N LEU A 375 10.86 -18.23 16.50
CA LEU A 375 9.73 -17.55 15.86
C LEU A 375 9.00 -18.52 14.94
N GLY A 376 7.68 -18.55 15.03
CA GLY A 376 6.83 -19.24 14.07
C GLY A 376 5.55 -18.45 13.86
N CYS A 377 5.14 -18.24 12.61
CA CYS A 377 4.03 -17.36 12.28
C CYS A 377 3.11 -17.98 11.24
N ALA A 378 1.87 -17.52 11.19
CA ALA A 378 0.85 -17.93 10.24
C ALA A 378 0.08 -16.72 9.72
N VAL A 379 -0.29 -16.75 8.44
CA VAL A 379 -1.27 -15.83 7.85
C VAL A 379 -2.42 -16.65 7.27
N ALA A 380 -3.61 -16.50 7.87
CA ALA A 380 -4.83 -17.16 7.45
C ALA A 380 -5.75 -16.18 6.72
N HIS A 381 -6.26 -16.60 5.56
CA HIS A 381 -7.32 -15.90 4.84
C HIS A 381 -8.67 -16.37 5.39
N CYS A 382 -9.30 -15.54 6.20
CA CYS A 382 -10.60 -15.82 6.80
C CYS A 382 -11.74 -15.31 5.91
N PRO A 383 -12.99 -15.74 6.14
CA PRO A 383 -14.12 -15.35 5.28
C PRO A 383 -14.32 -13.84 5.15
N THR A 384 -14.02 -13.08 6.21
CA THR A 384 -14.30 -11.63 6.29
C THR A 384 -13.09 -10.76 6.62
N PHE A 385 -11.92 -11.35 6.85
CA PHE A 385 -10.67 -10.65 7.20
C PHE A 385 -9.44 -11.52 6.89
N THR A 386 -8.24 -10.95 7.01
CA THR A 386 -6.98 -11.72 7.03
C THR A 386 -6.37 -11.64 8.43
N LEU A 387 -5.97 -12.79 8.98
CA LEU A 387 -5.44 -12.95 10.33
C LEU A 387 -3.96 -13.32 10.28
N GLY A 388 -3.11 -12.53 10.93
CA GLY A 388 -1.72 -12.86 11.20
C GLY A 388 -1.54 -13.29 12.65
N VAL A 389 -0.82 -14.38 12.88
CA VAL A 389 -0.47 -14.88 14.21
C VAL A 389 1.03 -15.15 14.23
N CYS A 390 1.76 -14.61 15.20
CA CYS A 390 3.13 -15.03 15.47
C CYS A 390 3.22 -15.54 16.90
N GLN A 391 3.92 -16.66 17.09
CA GLN A 391 4.23 -17.20 18.40
C GLN A 391 5.74 -17.21 18.65
N TYR A 392 6.11 -17.08 19.91
CA TYR A 392 7.49 -16.75 20.34
C TYR A 392 7.94 -17.69 21.45
N GLY A 393 9.12 -18.31 21.29
CA GLY A 393 9.63 -19.28 22.26
C GLY A 393 11.07 -19.04 22.70
N PRO A 394 11.41 -19.23 23.99
CA PRO A 394 10.48 -19.19 25.13
C PRO A 394 9.89 -17.78 25.33
N ALA A 395 8.77 -17.69 26.04
CA ALA A 395 8.22 -16.41 26.51
C ALA A 395 7.68 -16.54 27.94
#